data_AF-A0A6G3XU53-F1
#
_entry.id   AF-A0A6G3XU53-F1
#
_cell.length_a   1.000
_cell.length_b   1.000
_cell.length_c   1.000
_cell.angle_alpha   90.00
_cell.angle_beta   90.00
_cell.angle_gamma   90.00
#
_symmetry.space_group_name_H-M   'P 1'
#
loop_
_entity.id
_entity.type
_entity.pdbx_description
1 polymer ?
#
loop_
_entity_poly.entity_id
_entity_poly.type
_entity_poly.pdbx_seq_one_letter_code
_entity_poly.pdbx_strand_id
1 'polypeptide(L)'
;RTDLVFDGLDTAARIVLDGREVGTTRNMHRTYRFDVTGLAGMLEVRFASAYAEAEAVRAITGDRPNVYPEPFQYIRKMASGFGWDWGPTLVTAGIWRPVRLEHWSTARLASVRPLVTVDESTGNVEVRLRVERTAGGENVSLLARATVAGETAEARFEGDEAVLRLTVDRPRLWWPRGYGDQPLYDLDVTLSGEDGQLDAWHRRIGFRTVELDRTADARGSGFTLVVNGERVFAR
;
A
#
# COMPACT_ATOMS: atom_id res chain seq x y z
N ARG A 1 11.08 18.66 7.31
CA ARG A 1 9.74 18.64 6.67
C ARG A 1 8.75 18.00 7.63
N THR A 2 7.52 18.48 7.66
CA THR A 2 6.44 17.94 8.49
C THR A 2 5.25 17.62 7.61
N ASP A 3 4.84 16.36 7.59
CA ASP A 3 3.66 15.94 6.85
C ASP A 3 2.51 15.57 7.79
N LEU A 4 1.30 16.02 7.46
CA LEU A 4 0.06 15.50 8.01
C LEU A 4 -0.40 14.31 7.17
N VAL A 5 -0.51 13.14 7.80
CA VAL A 5 -0.79 11.87 7.14
C VAL A 5 -2.10 11.29 7.65
N PHE A 6 -3.00 10.97 6.71
CA PHE A 6 -4.24 10.25 6.96
C PHE A 6 -4.17 8.88 6.28
N ASP A 7 -4.23 7.79 7.04
CA ASP A 7 -4.21 6.44 6.46
C ASP A 7 -5.53 6.06 5.77
N GLY A 8 -6.58 6.83 6.00
CA GLY A 8 -7.88 6.62 5.38
C GLY A 8 -8.93 7.62 5.87
N LEU A 9 -9.57 8.30 4.91
CA LEU A 9 -10.69 9.22 5.13
C LEU A 9 -11.90 8.72 4.34
N ASP A 10 -13.04 8.57 5.00
CA ASP A 10 -14.29 8.11 4.38
C ASP A 10 -15.25 9.30 4.18
N THR A 11 -15.38 9.89 2.99
CA THR A 11 -14.61 9.64 1.75
C THR A 11 -14.21 10.97 1.12
N ALA A 12 -15.21 11.77 0.76
CA ALA A 12 -15.01 13.13 0.31
C ALA A 12 -14.81 14.04 1.52
N ALA A 13 -13.62 14.60 1.67
CA ALA A 13 -13.28 15.44 2.82
C ALA A 13 -12.48 16.66 2.41
N ARG A 14 -12.66 17.75 3.15
CA ARG A 14 -11.83 18.95 3.13
C ARG A 14 -11.04 19.02 4.43
N ILE A 15 -9.73 19.23 4.34
CA ILE A 15 -8.82 19.27 5.47
C ILE A 15 -8.32 20.70 5.64
N VAL A 16 -8.49 21.24 6.84
CA VAL A 16 -8.11 22.60 7.22
C VAL A 16 -7.24 22.53 8.47
N LEU A 17 -6.09 23.20 8.46
CA LEU A 17 -5.20 23.32 9.61
C LEU A 17 -5.04 24.81 9.92
N ASP A 18 -5.42 25.21 11.13
CA ASP A 18 -5.39 26.59 11.61
C ASP A 18 -6.05 27.59 10.63
N GLY A 19 -7.25 27.23 10.16
CA GLY A 19 -8.01 28.04 9.20
C GLY A 19 -7.52 27.99 7.75
N ARG A 20 -6.35 27.39 7.47
CA ARG A 20 -5.82 27.20 6.11
C ARG A 20 -6.20 25.83 5.56
N GLU A 21 -6.82 25.79 4.38
CA GLU A 21 -7.05 24.53 3.67
C GLU A 21 -5.71 23.91 3.24
N VAL A 22 -5.47 22.67 3.64
CA VAL A 22 -4.27 21.90 3.27
C VAL A 22 -4.55 20.88 2.16
N GLY A 23 -5.81 20.51 1.94
CA GLY A 23 -6.20 19.70 0.80
C GLY A 23 -7.59 19.08 0.88
N THR A 24 -7.91 18.29 -0.13
CA THR A 24 -9.16 17.55 -0.25
C THR A 24 -8.94 16.08 -0.61
N THR A 25 -9.87 15.21 -0.23
CA THR A 25 -9.86 13.78 -0.56
C THR A 25 -11.18 13.35 -1.16
N ARG A 26 -11.17 12.26 -1.94
CA ARG A 26 -12.35 11.70 -2.62
C ARG A 26 -12.30 10.16 -2.74
N ASN A 27 -11.43 9.48 -1.97
CA ASN A 27 -11.22 8.03 -2.08
C ASN A 27 -10.84 7.40 -0.73
N MET A 28 -11.72 6.57 -0.19
CA MET A 28 -11.58 5.90 1.10
C MET A 28 -10.37 4.97 1.19
N HIS A 29 -9.91 4.46 0.06
CA HIS A 29 -8.92 3.38 -0.02
C HIS A 29 -7.48 3.88 -0.16
N ARG A 30 -7.23 5.19 0.04
CA ARG A 30 -5.92 5.80 -0.11
C ARG A 30 -5.41 6.36 1.21
N THR A 31 -4.10 6.30 1.37
CA THR A 31 -3.35 7.16 2.28
C THR A 31 -3.15 8.53 1.64
N TYR A 32 -3.31 9.58 2.42
CA TYR A 32 -3.13 10.97 2.02
C TYR A 32 -2.05 11.62 2.86
N ARG A 33 -1.23 12.47 2.23
CA ARG A 33 -0.11 13.15 2.85
C ARG A 33 -0.09 14.60 2.37
N PHE A 34 -0.02 15.53 3.31
CA PHE A 34 0.01 16.96 3.03
C PHE A 34 1.22 17.58 3.75
N ASP A 35 2.05 18.34 3.01
CA ASP A 35 3.13 19.11 3.64
C ASP A 35 2.51 20.25 4.45
N VAL A 36 2.71 20.19 5.76
CA VAL A 36 2.26 21.19 6.73
C VAL A 36 3.45 21.81 7.46
N THR A 37 4.63 21.79 6.85
CA THR A 37 5.85 22.37 7.42
C THR A 37 5.61 23.83 7.83
N GLY A 38 5.89 24.14 9.09
CA GLY A 38 5.70 25.48 9.66
C GLY A 38 4.26 25.82 10.05
N LEU A 39 3.30 24.92 9.84
CA LEU A 39 1.92 25.09 10.30
C LEU A 39 1.71 24.38 11.64
N ALA A 40 0.90 25.00 12.51
CA ALA A 40 0.48 24.45 13.78
C ALA A 40 -0.89 25.03 14.13
N GLY A 41 -1.68 24.33 14.94
CA GLY A 41 -2.99 24.82 15.41
C GLY A 41 -4.08 23.75 15.30
N MET A 42 -5.33 24.21 15.24
CA MET A 42 -6.50 23.34 15.21
C MET A 42 -6.61 22.61 13.86
N LEU A 43 -6.70 21.28 13.91
CA LEU A 43 -7.01 20.46 12.74
C LEU A 43 -8.53 20.28 12.63
N GLU A 44 -9.08 20.61 11.46
CA GLU A 44 -10.48 20.42 11.13
C GLU A 44 -10.61 19.57 9.86
N VAL A 45 -11.48 18.55 9.91
CA VAL A 45 -11.76 17.68 8.77
C VAL A 45 -13.27 17.68 8.53
N ARG A 46 -13.69 18.25 7.41
CA ARG A 46 -15.10 18.34 7.02
C ARG A 46 -15.42 17.30 5.97
N PHE A 47 -16.35 16.39 6.28
CA PHE A 47 -16.82 15.39 5.34
C PHE A 47 -18.05 15.89 4.57
N ALA A 48 -18.03 15.74 3.25
CA ALA A 48 -19.22 15.89 2.44
C ALA A 48 -20.06 14.60 2.54
N SER A 49 -21.38 14.74 2.33
CA SER A 49 -22.25 13.57 2.17
C SER A 49 -21.77 12.72 0.99
N ALA A 50 -21.70 11.40 1.18
CA ALA A 50 -21.33 10.47 0.13
C ALA A 50 -22.30 10.54 -1.06
N TYR A 51 -23.58 10.84 -0.82
CA TYR A 51 -24.58 11.06 -1.87
C TYR A 51 -24.30 12.32 -2.68
N ALA A 52 -23.97 13.43 -2.02
CA ALA A 52 -23.66 14.68 -2.70
C ALA A 52 -22.41 14.55 -3.56
N GLU A 53 -21.38 13.88 -3.06
CA GLU A 53 -20.17 13.55 -3.83
C GLU A 53 -20.48 12.66 -5.05
N ALA A 54 -21.29 11.62 -4.86
CA ALA A 54 -21.66 10.71 -5.92
C ALA A 54 -22.46 11.41 -7.03
N GLU A 55 -23.43 12.27 -6.67
CA GLU A 55 -24.18 13.09 -7.63
C GLU A 55 -23.29 14.10 -8.35
N ALA A 56 -22.32 14.72 -7.66
CA ALA A 56 -21.36 15.62 -8.29
C ALA A 56 -20.49 14.90 -9.34
N VAL A 57 -20.08 13.65 -9.07
CA VAL A 57 -19.36 12.83 -10.06
C VAL A 57 -20.28 12.42 -11.21
N ARG A 58 -21.51 11.99 -10.91
CA ARG A 58 -22.53 11.63 -11.91
C ARG A 58 -22.79 12.78 -12.88
N ALA A 59 -22.90 14.01 -12.40
CA ALA A 59 -23.10 15.19 -13.22
C ALA A 59 -21.98 15.41 -14.25
N ILE A 60 -20.75 14.96 -13.96
CA ILE A 60 -19.59 15.05 -14.84
C ILE A 60 -19.53 13.85 -15.79
N THR A 61 -19.80 12.65 -15.27
CA THR A 61 -19.58 11.40 -16.00
C THR A 61 -20.77 10.90 -16.82
N GLY A 62 -21.93 11.52 -16.62
CA GLY A 62 -23.21 11.01 -17.09
C GLY A 62 -23.66 9.74 -16.37
N ASP A 63 -24.80 9.23 -16.78
CA ASP A 63 -25.37 8.01 -16.22
C ASP A 63 -24.51 6.77 -16.51
N ARG A 64 -24.39 5.92 -15.51
CA ARG A 64 -23.64 4.66 -15.54
C ARG A 64 -24.57 3.49 -15.19
N PRO A 65 -24.42 2.34 -15.86
CA PRO A 65 -25.18 1.14 -15.51
C PRO A 65 -25.02 0.80 -14.03
N ASN A 66 -26.14 0.48 -13.38
CA ASN A 66 -26.17 0.03 -11.99
C ASN A 66 -27.33 -0.93 -11.78
N VAL A 67 -27.16 -1.88 -10.86
CA VAL A 67 -28.17 -2.89 -10.51
C VAL A 67 -28.74 -2.68 -9.10
N TYR A 68 -28.22 -1.70 -8.36
CA TYR A 68 -28.78 -1.25 -7.08
C TYR A 68 -29.29 0.19 -7.19
N PRO A 69 -30.23 0.63 -6.32
CA PRO A 69 -30.73 2.00 -6.32
C PRO A 69 -29.68 3.04 -5.89
N GLU A 70 -28.63 2.61 -5.18
CA GLU A 70 -27.65 3.47 -4.53
C GLU A 70 -26.47 3.84 -5.44
N PRO A 71 -25.90 5.06 -5.36
CA PRO A 71 -24.96 5.59 -6.34
C PRO A 71 -23.48 5.18 -6.09
N PHE A 72 -23.24 3.96 -5.61
CA PHE A 72 -21.90 3.50 -5.20
C PHE A 72 -20.85 3.49 -6.33
N GLN A 73 -21.28 3.41 -7.59
CA GLN A 73 -20.41 3.41 -8.77
C GLN A 73 -19.75 4.77 -9.05
N TYR A 74 -20.27 5.86 -8.46
CA TYR A 74 -19.75 7.21 -8.66
C TYR A 74 -18.79 7.68 -7.55
N ILE A 75 -18.59 6.88 -6.51
CA ILE A 75 -17.73 7.25 -5.38
C ILE A 75 -16.75 6.14 -5.03
N ARG A 76 -15.51 6.49 -4.69
CA ARG A 76 -14.47 5.53 -4.26
C ARG A 76 -14.57 5.25 -2.75
N LYS A 77 -15.65 4.59 -2.36
CA LYS A 77 -16.01 4.17 -1.00
C LYS A 77 -16.28 2.66 -0.96
N MET A 78 -16.31 2.05 0.23
CA MET A 78 -16.82 0.68 0.36
C MET A 78 -18.26 0.57 -0.17
N ALA A 79 -18.46 -0.21 -1.23
CA ALA A 79 -19.75 -0.29 -1.92
C ALA A 79 -20.87 -0.79 -1.00
N SER A 80 -20.59 -1.79 -0.16
CA SER A 80 -21.56 -2.35 0.78
C SER A 80 -21.99 -1.38 1.89
N GLY A 81 -21.33 -0.22 2.05
CA GLY A 81 -21.81 0.84 2.94
C GLY A 81 -23.15 1.43 2.48
N PHE A 82 -23.45 1.33 1.17
CA PHE A 82 -24.75 1.66 0.61
C PHE A 82 -25.80 0.54 0.83
N GLY A 83 -25.45 -0.52 1.55
CA GLY A 83 -26.29 -1.69 1.72
C GLY A 83 -26.07 -2.72 0.62
N TRP A 84 -26.49 -3.96 0.89
CA TRP A 84 -26.41 -5.08 -0.04
C TRP A 84 -27.46 -6.13 0.34
N ASP A 85 -27.62 -7.20 -0.46
CA ASP A 85 -28.58 -8.28 -0.17
C ASP A 85 -28.36 -9.01 1.18
N TRP A 86 -27.21 -8.79 1.83
CA TRP A 86 -26.83 -9.34 3.13
C TRP A 86 -26.60 -8.30 4.23
N GLY A 87 -26.81 -7.00 3.97
CA GLY A 87 -26.46 -5.95 4.94
C GLY A 87 -27.26 -4.66 4.81
N PRO A 88 -27.46 -3.92 5.91
CA PRO A 88 -28.24 -2.69 5.90
C PRO A 88 -27.50 -1.56 5.17
N THR A 89 -28.26 -0.57 4.70
CA THR A 89 -27.71 0.70 4.19
C THR A 89 -27.23 1.57 5.35
N LEU A 90 -25.91 1.65 5.52
CA LEU A 90 -25.23 2.43 6.57
C LEU A 90 -24.13 3.29 5.94
N VAL A 91 -24.54 4.40 5.33
CA VAL A 91 -23.64 5.30 4.60
C VAL A 91 -22.90 6.21 5.58
N THR A 92 -21.82 5.68 6.17
CA THR A 92 -20.97 6.40 7.13
C THR A 92 -20.11 7.47 6.49
N ALA A 93 -19.57 8.36 7.33
CA ALA A 93 -18.45 9.24 7.01
C ALA A 93 -17.54 9.36 8.24
N GLY A 94 -16.24 9.61 8.02
CA GLY A 94 -15.32 9.86 9.12
C GLY A 94 -13.87 9.51 8.85
N ILE A 95 -13.03 9.78 9.86
CA ILE A 95 -11.63 9.39 9.89
C ILE A 95 -11.56 7.91 10.31
N TRP A 96 -11.56 7.01 9.33
CA TRP A 96 -11.72 5.57 9.59
C TRP A 96 -10.40 4.82 9.85
N ARG A 97 -9.27 5.52 9.73
CA ARG A 97 -7.91 5.02 10.00
C ARG A 97 -7.05 6.10 10.68
N PRO A 98 -5.90 5.75 11.27
CA PRO A 98 -5.06 6.67 12.02
C PRO A 98 -4.67 7.96 11.26
N VAL A 99 -4.48 9.01 12.05
CA VAL A 99 -3.92 10.30 11.62
C VAL A 99 -2.63 10.52 12.40
N ARG A 100 -1.59 11.02 11.73
CA ARG A 100 -0.32 11.32 12.36
C ARG A 100 0.37 12.50 11.71
N LEU A 101 1.23 13.17 12.49
CA LEU A 101 2.24 14.06 11.96
C LEU A 101 3.54 13.27 11.85
N GLU A 102 4.18 13.34 10.69
CA GLU A 102 5.49 12.75 10.44
C GLU A 102 6.52 13.86 10.23
N HIS A 103 7.56 13.85 11.06
CA HIS A 103 8.70 14.74 10.92
C HIS A 103 9.88 13.98 10.34
N TRP A 104 10.46 14.51 9.29
CA TRP A 104 11.62 13.90 8.64
C TRP A 104 12.50 14.94 7.96
N SER A 105 13.75 14.58 7.75
CA SER A 105 14.79 15.38 7.10
C SER A 105 15.42 14.60 5.95
N THR A 106 16.03 15.29 5.01
CA THR A 106 16.79 14.70 3.89
C THR A 106 15.94 13.85 2.95
N ALA A 107 15.62 12.61 3.32
CA ALA A 107 14.84 11.66 2.54
C ALA A 107 14.04 10.69 3.42
N ARG A 108 12.96 10.12 2.88
CA ARG A 108 12.17 9.04 3.51
C ARG A 108 11.83 7.95 2.50
N LEU A 109 11.47 6.76 2.97
CA LEU A 109 10.95 5.69 2.12
C LEU A 109 9.51 6.03 1.70
N ALA A 110 9.34 6.40 0.43
CA ALA A 110 8.03 6.68 -0.15
C ALA A 110 7.28 5.38 -0.50
N SER A 111 7.99 4.36 -0.99
CA SER A 111 7.46 3.02 -1.17
C SER A 111 8.54 1.95 -1.06
N VAL A 112 8.15 0.79 -0.53
CA VAL A 112 8.98 -0.42 -0.47
C VAL A 112 8.16 -1.57 -1.04
N ARG A 113 8.63 -2.14 -2.15
CA ARG A 113 7.96 -3.26 -2.84
C ARG A 113 8.90 -4.46 -2.92
N PRO A 114 8.81 -5.41 -1.98
CA PRO A 114 9.49 -6.68 -2.12
C PRO A 114 8.78 -7.55 -3.17
N LEU A 115 9.56 -8.10 -4.09
CA LEU A 115 9.17 -9.16 -5.01
C LEU A 115 9.90 -10.42 -4.56
N VAL A 116 9.12 -11.38 -4.08
CA VAL A 116 9.64 -12.60 -3.46
C VAL A 116 9.27 -13.76 -4.35
N THR A 117 10.27 -14.47 -4.83
CA THR A 117 10.12 -15.67 -5.66
C THR A 117 11.04 -16.76 -5.15
N VAL A 118 10.90 -17.95 -5.71
CA VAL A 118 11.77 -19.09 -5.45
C VAL A 118 12.10 -19.70 -6.80
N ASP A 119 13.37 -20.00 -7.02
CA ASP A 119 13.84 -20.77 -8.16
C ASP A 119 14.63 -21.97 -7.66
N GLU A 120 14.26 -23.17 -8.08
CA GLU A 120 14.77 -24.45 -7.58
C GLU A 120 14.84 -24.50 -6.04
N SER A 121 16.01 -24.21 -5.48
CA SER A 121 16.31 -24.20 -4.05
C SER A 121 16.69 -22.83 -3.50
N THR A 122 16.66 -21.77 -4.31
CA THR A 122 17.07 -20.41 -3.93
C THR A 122 15.85 -19.50 -3.80
N GLY A 123 15.69 -18.87 -2.63
CA GLY A 123 14.75 -17.78 -2.44
C GLY A 123 15.31 -16.47 -2.97
N ASN A 124 14.57 -15.77 -3.82
CA ASN A 124 14.99 -14.50 -4.40
C ASN A 124 14.12 -13.36 -3.83
N VAL A 125 14.76 -12.29 -3.38
CA VAL A 125 14.09 -11.07 -2.91
C VAL A 125 14.62 -9.87 -3.69
N GLU A 126 13.78 -9.31 -4.55
CA GLU A 126 14.04 -8.03 -5.20
C GLU A 126 13.24 -6.94 -4.49
N VAL A 127 13.95 -6.06 -3.77
CA VAL A 127 13.34 -4.93 -3.06
C VAL A 127 13.45 -3.69 -3.96
N ARG A 128 12.31 -3.25 -4.51
CA ARG A 128 12.23 -1.97 -5.22
C ARG A 128 11.83 -0.86 -4.27
N LEU A 129 12.65 0.18 -4.22
CA LEU A 129 12.45 1.34 -3.37
C LEU A 129 12.10 2.57 -4.21
N ARG A 130 11.22 3.40 -3.68
CA ARG A 130 11.13 4.82 -4.03
C ARG A 130 11.35 5.64 -2.78
N VAL A 131 12.15 6.69 -2.89
CA VAL A 131 12.32 7.68 -1.81
C VAL A 131 11.65 8.99 -2.18
N GLU A 132 11.26 9.74 -1.16
CA GLU A 132 10.90 11.14 -1.30
C GLU A 132 11.99 11.96 -0.61
N ARG A 133 12.45 13.02 -1.28
CA ARG A 133 13.50 13.91 -0.77
C ARG A 133 12.92 15.25 -0.36
N THR A 134 13.55 15.88 0.62
CA THR A 134 13.37 17.32 0.89
C THR A 134 14.21 18.13 -0.10
N ALA A 135 13.92 19.43 -0.26
CA ALA A 135 14.73 20.31 -1.10
C ALA A 135 16.22 20.31 -0.71
N GLY A 136 16.54 20.22 0.58
CA GLY A 136 17.93 20.09 1.06
C GLY A 136 18.56 18.71 0.85
N GLY A 137 17.77 17.71 0.44
CA GLY A 137 18.20 16.33 0.25
C GLY A 137 18.30 15.89 -1.21
N GLU A 138 18.04 16.77 -2.19
CA GLU A 138 17.98 16.42 -3.62
C GLU A 138 19.26 15.76 -4.14
N ASN A 139 20.43 16.23 -3.70
CA ASN A 139 21.74 15.74 -4.15
C ASN A 139 22.48 14.91 -3.09
N VAL A 140 21.81 14.49 -2.03
CA VAL A 140 22.44 13.71 -0.96
C VAL A 140 22.51 12.23 -1.37
N SER A 141 23.70 11.64 -1.35
CA SER A 141 23.87 10.19 -1.55
C SER A 141 23.23 9.44 -0.39
N LEU A 142 22.34 8.49 -0.71
CA LEU A 142 21.64 7.66 0.27
C LEU A 142 22.18 6.23 0.25
N LEU A 143 22.19 5.59 1.41
CA LEU A 143 22.45 4.17 1.56
C LEU A 143 21.14 3.46 1.93
N ALA A 144 20.66 2.60 1.04
CA ALA A 144 19.63 1.62 1.38
C ALA A 144 20.30 0.31 1.77
N ARG A 145 19.80 -0.32 2.83
CA ARG A 145 20.18 -1.67 3.26
C ARG A 145 18.91 -2.49 3.45
N ALA A 146 18.89 -3.69 2.91
CA ALA A 146 17.84 -4.68 3.14
C ALA A 146 18.44 -5.91 3.82
N THR A 147 17.73 -6.51 4.78
CA THR A 147 18.15 -7.74 5.46
C THR A 147 16.99 -8.72 5.55
N VAL A 148 17.22 -9.98 5.20
CA VAL A 148 16.25 -11.07 5.37
C VAL A 148 16.99 -12.38 5.65
N ALA A 149 16.51 -13.14 6.63
CA ALA A 149 17.08 -14.45 6.97
C ALA A 149 18.60 -14.44 7.27
N GLY A 150 19.14 -13.30 7.73
CA GLY A 150 20.57 -13.11 7.97
C GLY A 150 21.37 -12.64 6.74
N GLU A 151 20.76 -12.64 5.56
CA GLU A 151 21.36 -12.14 4.33
C GLU A 151 21.13 -10.63 4.18
N THR A 152 22.14 -9.91 3.69
CA THR A 152 22.10 -8.45 3.55
C THR A 152 22.51 -8.02 2.15
N ALA A 153 21.81 -7.02 1.62
CA ALA A 153 22.22 -6.28 0.43
C ALA A 153 22.18 -4.78 0.71
N GLU A 154 23.04 -4.04 0.02
CA GLU A 154 23.14 -2.58 0.13
C GLU A 154 23.22 -1.94 -1.25
N ALA A 155 22.68 -0.73 -1.36
CA ALA A 155 22.81 0.10 -2.56
C ALA A 155 23.00 1.56 -2.16
N ARG A 156 24.02 2.20 -2.74
CA ARG A 156 24.18 3.67 -2.70
C ARG A 156 23.59 4.30 -3.95
N PHE A 157 22.85 5.39 -3.78
CA PHE A 157 22.14 6.04 -4.88
C PHE A 157 21.85 7.52 -4.59
N GLU A 158 21.84 8.34 -5.64
CA GLU A 158 21.54 9.78 -5.57
C GLU A 158 20.15 10.11 -6.14
N GLY A 159 19.58 9.22 -6.97
CA GLY A 159 18.23 9.38 -7.51
C GLY A 159 17.13 9.02 -6.51
N ASP A 160 15.90 8.89 -7.01
CA ASP A 160 14.71 8.63 -6.19
C ASP A 160 14.32 7.14 -6.15
N GLU A 161 15.01 6.29 -6.89
CA GLU A 161 14.73 4.85 -6.95
C GLU A 161 16.00 4.03 -6.71
N ALA A 162 15.83 2.89 -6.06
CA ALA A 162 16.90 1.90 -5.86
C ALA A 162 16.31 0.49 -5.91
N VAL A 163 17.15 -0.47 -6.31
CA VAL A 163 16.80 -1.90 -6.30
C VAL A 163 17.87 -2.67 -5.56
N LEU A 164 17.46 -3.43 -4.55
CA LEU A 164 18.31 -4.35 -3.80
C LEU A 164 17.91 -5.79 -4.13
N ARG A 165 18.89 -6.66 -4.28
CA ARG A 165 18.68 -8.08 -4.60
C ARG A 165 19.35 -8.92 -3.54
N LEU A 166 18.59 -9.81 -2.91
CA LEU A 166 19.06 -10.76 -1.92
C LEU A 166 18.67 -12.17 -2.34
N THR A 167 19.51 -13.14 -2.01
CA THR A 167 19.23 -14.55 -2.18
C THR A 167 19.35 -15.26 -0.85
N VAL A 168 18.42 -16.17 -0.54
CA VAL A 168 18.46 -17.04 0.63
C VAL A 168 18.61 -18.47 0.15
N ASP A 169 19.64 -19.18 0.59
CA ASP A 169 19.83 -20.60 0.26
C ASP A 169 18.78 -21.46 0.99
N ARG A 170 18.10 -22.34 0.24
CA ARG A 170 17.13 -23.33 0.72
C ARG A 170 16.18 -22.78 1.79
N PRO A 171 15.41 -21.70 1.50
CA PRO A 171 14.48 -21.15 2.46
C PRO A 171 13.36 -22.16 2.73
N ARG A 172 12.87 -22.21 3.97
CA ARG A 172 11.59 -22.88 4.26
C ARG A 172 10.48 -22.15 3.51
N LEU A 173 9.73 -22.89 2.69
CA LEU A 173 8.66 -22.35 1.85
C LEU A 173 7.38 -22.10 2.65
N TRP A 174 6.70 -21.00 2.34
CA TRP A 174 5.36 -20.72 2.85
C TRP A 174 4.33 -21.53 2.07
N TRP A 175 3.42 -22.21 2.79
CA TRP A 175 2.32 -22.98 2.21
C TRP A 175 0.96 -22.48 2.70
N PRO A 176 -0.11 -22.58 1.89
CA PRO A 176 -1.46 -22.37 2.37
C PRO A 176 -1.87 -23.46 3.37
N ARG A 177 -2.90 -23.16 4.17
CA ARG A 177 -3.43 -24.09 5.18
C ARG A 177 -3.72 -25.46 4.58
N GLY A 178 -3.16 -26.50 5.17
CA GLY A 178 -3.36 -27.90 4.75
C GLY A 178 -2.34 -28.43 3.74
N TYR A 179 -1.42 -27.60 3.24
CA TYR A 179 -0.38 -28.00 2.28
C TYR A 179 1.04 -27.93 2.85
N GLY A 180 1.19 -27.49 4.10
CA GLY A 180 2.47 -27.38 4.79
C GLY A 180 2.44 -26.31 5.88
N ASP A 181 3.62 -25.91 6.35
CA ASP A 181 3.79 -24.84 7.33
C ASP A 181 3.73 -23.43 6.68
N GLN A 182 3.59 -22.40 7.51
CA GLN A 182 3.53 -21.00 7.08
C GLN A 182 4.76 -20.18 7.55
N PRO A 183 6.02 -20.60 7.26
CA PRO A 183 7.18 -19.82 7.64
C PRO A 183 7.13 -18.42 7.02
N LEU A 184 7.44 -17.43 7.84
CA LEU A 184 7.60 -16.05 7.45
C LEU A 184 8.96 -15.56 7.94
N TYR A 185 9.60 -14.70 7.15
CA TYR A 185 10.89 -14.11 7.41
C TYR A 185 10.72 -12.60 7.55
N ASP A 186 11.41 -12.02 8.52
CA ASP A 186 11.48 -10.58 8.68
C ASP A 186 12.36 -9.99 7.56
N LEU A 187 11.77 -9.09 6.77
CA LEU A 187 12.48 -8.25 5.82
C LEU A 187 12.52 -6.84 6.39
N ASP A 188 13.73 -6.44 6.79
CA ASP A 188 14.02 -5.10 7.30
C ASP A 188 14.72 -4.29 6.21
N VAL A 189 14.26 -3.06 6.00
CA VAL A 189 14.84 -2.10 5.06
C VAL A 189 15.14 -0.82 5.82
N THR A 190 16.37 -0.34 5.76
CA THR A 190 16.79 0.94 6.35
C THR A 190 17.28 1.87 5.27
N LEU A 191 16.93 3.14 5.38
CA LEU A 191 17.46 4.24 4.57
C LEU A 191 18.34 5.11 5.46
N SER A 192 19.57 5.39 5.03
CA SER A 192 20.52 6.23 5.77
C SER A 192 21.12 7.31 4.87
N GLY A 193 21.42 8.46 5.46
CA GLY A 193 22.25 9.51 4.87
C GLY A 193 23.62 9.57 5.55
N GLU A 194 24.34 10.67 5.39
CA GLU A 194 25.65 10.88 6.04
C GLU A 194 25.54 10.93 7.58
N ASP A 195 24.49 11.55 8.10
CA ASP A 195 24.27 11.75 9.55
C ASP A 195 23.62 10.55 10.25
N GLY A 196 23.42 9.43 9.55
CA GLY A 196 22.84 8.20 10.10
C GLY A 196 21.50 7.80 9.47
N GLN A 197 20.73 6.99 10.21
CA GLN A 197 19.48 6.42 9.72
C GLN A 197 18.39 7.50 9.59
N LEU A 198 17.77 7.56 8.42
CA LEU A 198 16.70 8.50 8.08
C LEU A 198 15.31 7.86 8.22
N ASP A 199 15.17 6.60 7.80
CA ASP A 199 13.89 5.90 7.81
C ASP A 199 14.09 4.37 7.87
N ALA A 200 13.06 3.66 8.29
CA ALA A 200 13.05 2.20 8.36
C ALA A 200 11.67 1.63 7.99
N TRP A 201 11.70 0.47 7.34
CA TRP A 201 10.51 -0.26 6.95
C TRP A 201 10.70 -1.74 7.28
N HIS A 202 9.65 -2.36 7.82
CA HIS A 202 9.65 -3.76 8.20
C HIS A 202 8.42 -4.46 7.65
N ARG A 203 8.62 -5.68 7.14
CA ARG A 203 7.50 -6.58 6.81
C ARG A 203 7.93 -8.04 6.85
N ARG A 204 7.01 -8.89 7.30
CA ARG A 204 7.13 -10.34 7.13
C ARG A 204 6.83 -10.78 5.70
N ILE A 205 7.73 -11.56 5.11
CA ILE A 205 7.58 -12.16 3.78
C ILE A 205 7.64 -13.68 3.83
N GLY A 206 7.01 -14.36 2.88
CA GLY A 206 7.06 -15.81 2.74
C GLY A 206 7.54 -16.20 1.35
N PHE A 207 8.58 -17.04 1.29
CA PHE A 207 9.11 -17.59 0.04
C PHE A 207 8.13 -18.61 -0.53
N ARG A 208 7.60 -18.34 -1.71
CA ARG A 208 6.70 -19.22 -2.45
C ARG A 208 6.60 -18.83 -3.91
N THR A 209 6.20 -19.76 -4.77
CA THR A 209 5.65 -19.44 -6.09
C THR A 209 4.12 -19.46 -6.03
N VAL A 210 3.47 -18.61 -6.83
CA VAL A 210 2.02 -18.63 -7.00
C VAL A 210 1.72 -18.42 -8.47
N GLU A 211 1.04 -19.38 -9.07
CA GLU A 211 0.68 -19.39 -10.47
C GLU A 211 -0.83 -19.65 -10.60
N LEU A 212 -1.41 -19.15 -11.69
CA LEU A 212 -2.78 -19.48 -12.09
C LEU A 212 -2.70 -20.35 -13.33
N ASP A 213 -2.88 -21.65 -13.16
CA ASP A 213 -2.97 -22.59 -14.26
C ASP A 213 -4.33 -22.46 -14.96
N ARG A 214 -4.27 -22.08 -16.23
CA ARG A 214 -5.40 -21.90 -17.15
C ARG A 214 -5.33 -22.85 -18.34
N THR A 215 -4.52 -23.91 -18.25
CA THR A 215 -4.32 -24.87 -19.33
C THR A 215 -5.65 -25.47 -19.76
N ALA A 216 -5.85 -25.59 -21.08
CA ALA A 216 -7.04 -26.21 -21.64
C ALA A 216 -7.03 -27.72 -21.41
N ASP A 217 -8.21 -28.28 -21.15
CA ASP A 217 -8.45 -29.71 -21.05
C ASP A 217 -9.67 -30.12 -21.88
N ALA A 218 -10.07 -31.39 -21.80
CA ALA A 218 -11.21 -31.92 -22.55
C ALA A 218 -12.56 -31.26 -22.19
N ARG A 219 -12.63 -30.47 -21.10
CA ARG A 219 -13.85 -29.83 -20.59
C ARG A 219 -13.83 -28.30 -20.72
N GLY A 220 -12.72 -27.69 -21.14
CA GLY A 220 -12.60 -26.26 -21.34
C GLY A 220 -11.22 -25.74 -20.97
N SER A 221 -11.16 -24.68 -20.16
CA SER A 221 -9.91 -24.14 -19.62
C SER A 221 -9.91 -24.20 -18.10
N GLY A 222 -8.76 -24.60 -17.55
CA GLY A 222 -8.54 -24.60 -16.12
C GLY A 222 -8.66 -23.20 -15.50
N PHE A 223 -8.88 -23.20 -14.19
CA PHE A 223 -8.69 -22.05 -13.33
C PHE A 223 -8.25 -22.59 -11.97
N THR A 224 -6.96 -22.92 -11.86
CA THR A 224 -6.41 -23.56 -10.66
C THR A 224 -5.23 -22.78 -10.14
N LEU A 225 -5.25 -22.44 -8.85
CA LEU A 225 -4.09 -21.87 -8.19
C LEU A 225 -3.05 -22.98 -7.98
N VAL A 226 -1.81 -22.72 -8.38
CA VAL A 226 -0.67 -23.61 -8.14
C VAL A 226 0.28 -22.87 -7.21
N VAL A 227 0.63 -23.48 -6.08
CA VAL A 227 1.53 -22.90 -5.07
C VAL A 227 2.69 -23.84 -4.86
N ASN A 228 3.93 -23.36 -5.06
CA ASN A 228 5.15 -24.17 -4.97
C ASN A 228 5.07 -25.45 -5.84
N GLY A 229 4.44 -25.36 -7.02
CA GLY A 229 4.23 -26.48 -7.93
C GLY A 229 3.04 -27.39 -7.62
N GLU A 230 2.37 -27.23 -6.47
CA GLU A 230 1.21 -28.05 -6.08
C GLU A 230 -0.12 -27.36 -6.44
N ARG A 231 -1.05 -28.10 -7.05
CA ARG A 231 -2.39 -27.58 -7.37
C ARG A 231 -3.23 -27.46 -6.10
N VAL A 232 -3.66 -26.25 -5.78
CA VAL A 232 -4.44 -25.94 -4.58
C VAL A 232 -5.92 -25.78 -4.92
N PHE A 233 -6.76 -26.64 -4.35
CA PHE A 233 -8.20 -26.44 -4.37
C PHE A 233 -8.60 -25.42 -3.28
N ALA A 234 -9.06 -24.23 -3.69
CA ALA A 234 -9.51 -23.17 -2.78
C ALA A 234 -10.83 -23.58 -2.10
N ARG A 235 -10.86 -23.53 -0.76
CA ARG A 235 -12.01 -23.90 0.09
C ARG A 235 -12.32 -22.79 1.06
#